data_AF-B9XJJ7-F1
#
_entry.id   AF-B9XJJ7-F1
#
_cell.length_a   1.000
_cell.length_b   1.000
_cell.length_c   1.000
_cell.angle_alpha   90.00
_cell.angle_beta   90.00
_cell.angle_gamma   90.00
#
_symmetry.space_group_name_H-M   'P 1'
#
loop_
_entity.id
_entity.type
_entity.pdbx_description
1 polymer ?
#
loop_
_entity_poly.entity_id
_entity_poly.type
_entity_poly.pdbx_seq_one_letter_code
_entity_poly.pdbx_strand_id
1 'polypeptide(L)'
;MQDYTLVRQGLPPIKFTGKLLSEAETADQSFKVRIYRSKGDRFIPEIERSYRNETVYKNASAFLYAKDAIEWLKEGEPTLGKISQEAIEKACAVDNEFASAWVEVVE
;
A
#
# COMPACT_ATOMS: atom_id res chain seq x y z
N MET A 1 2.45 -19.90 7.56
CA MET A 1 1.11 -19.30 7.36
C MET A 1 1.15 -18.71 5.95
N GLN A 2 0.24 -19.06 5.04
CA GLN A 2 0.29 -18.54 3.65
C GLN A 2 -0.07 -17.05 3.64
N ASP A 3 0.78 -16.23 3.02
CA ASP A 3 0.47 -14.83 2.73
C ASP A 3 -0.50 -14.77 1.56
N TYR A 4 -1.68 -14.18 1.78
CA TYR A 4 -2.72 -14.09 0.77
C TYR A 4 -2.56 -12.78 0.00
N THR A 5 -2.08 -12.87 -1.25
CA THR A 5 -2.15 -11.75 -2.20
C THR A 5 -3.54 -11.70 -2.84
N LEU A 6 -4.24 -10.58 -2.65
CA LEU A 6 -5.56 -10.34 -3.22
C LEU A 6 -5.44 -9.47 -4.46
N VAL A 7 -5.52 -10.08 -5.63
CA VAL A 7 -5.63 -9.37 -6.92
C VAL A 7 -7.09 -9.37 -7.38
N ARG A 8 -7.65 -8.18 -7.65
CA ARG A 8 -9.01 -8.00 -8.17
C ARG A 8 -8.95 -7.19 -9.47
N GLN A 9 -9.36 -7.83 -10.57
CA GLN A 9 -9.50 -7.18 -11.88
C GLN A 9 -10.98 -7.08 -12.21
N GLY A 10 -11.49 -5.87 -12.43
CA GLY A 10 -12.91 -5.63 -12.79
C GLY A 10 -13.95 -5.96 -11.71
N LEU A 11 -13.53 -6.25 -10.47
CA LEU A 11 -14.42 -6.46 -9.33
C LEU A 11 -14.49 -5.22 -8.45
N PRO A 12 -15.64 -4.92 -7.80
CA PRO A 12 -15.74 -3.79 -6.90
C PRO A 12 -14.69 -3.89 -5.79
N PRO A 13 -14.15 -2.74 -5.33
CA PRO A 13 -13.09 -2.70 -4.34
C PRO A 13 -13.52 -3.39 -3.04
N ILE A 14 -12.66 -4.24 -2.48
CA ILE A 14 -12.83 -4.63 -1.07
C ILE A 14 -12.62 -3.37 -0.23
N LYS A 15 -13.56 -3.07 0.66
CA LYS A 15 -13.36 -2.07 1.71
C LYS A 15 -12.57 -2.71 2.83
N PHE A 16 -11.32 -2.30 3.00
CA PHE A 16 -10.57 -2.61 4.22
C PHE A 16 -11.14 -1.78 5.37
N THR A 17 -11.43 -2.44 6.49
CA THR A 17 -11.98 -1.82 7.71
C THR A 17 -10.90 -1.55 8.77
N GLY A 18 -9.63 -1.68 8.39
CA GLY A 18 -8.49 -1.35 9.23
C GLY A 18 -8.28 0.17 9.39
N LYS A 19 -7.35 0.55 10.26
CA LYS A 19 -6.91 1.94 10.40
C LYS A 19 -6.14 2.33 9.15
N LEU A 20 -6.58 3.35 8.43
CA LEU A 20 -5.79 3.95 7.36
C LEU A 20 -4.59 4.66 8.00
N LEU A 21 -3.38 4.26 7.61
CA LEU A 21 -2.13 4.91 7.99
C LEU A 21 -1.79 6.01 6.99
N SER A 22 -1.87 5.71 5.69
CA SER A 22 -1.56 6.70 4.66
C SER A 22 -2.32 6.47 3.36
N GLU A 23 -2.44 7.55 2.59
CA GLU A 23 -2.95 7.55 1.23
C GLU A 23 -2.10 8.51 0.37
N ALA A 24 -1.76 8.07 -0.83
CA ALA A 24 -1.17 8.89 -1.87
C ALA A 24 -1.84 8.58 -3.21
N GLU A 25 -2.08 9.61 -4.01
CA GLU A 25 -2.76 9.51 -5.31
C GLU A 25 -2.02 10.37 -6.34
N THR A 26 -1.88 9.87 -7.56
CA THR A 26 -1.29 10.64 -8.66
C THR A 26 -2.22 11.78 -9.07
N ALA A 27 -1.66 12.87 -9.60
CA ALA A 27 -2.46 14.06 -9.96
C ALA A 27 -3.57 13.77 -11.01
N ASP A 28 -3.34 12.78 -11.86
CA ASP A 28 -4.30 12.29 -12.87
C ASP A 28 -5.24 11.20 -12.34
N GLN A 29 -5.16 10.86 -11.04
CA GLN A 29 -5.94 9.83 -10.36
C GLN A 29 -5.80 8.43 -10.98
N SER A 30 -4.75 8.20 -11.78
CA SER A 30 -4.53 6.91 -12.43
C SER A 30 -3.98 5.87 -11.47
N PHE A 31 -3.29 6.29 -10.40
CA PHE A 31 -2.81 5.41 -9.33
C PHE A 31 -3.14 5.97 -7.96
N LYS A 32 -3.52 5.07 -7.06
CA LYS A 32 -3.71 5.35 -5.65
C LYS A 32 -3.07 4.24 -4.83
N VAL A 33 -2.27 4.64 -3.85
CA VAL A 33 -1.65 3.75 -2.88
C VAL A 33 -2.22 4.06 -1.51
N ARG A 34 -2.69 3.02 -0.82
CA ARG A 34 -3.19 3.13 0.56
C ARG A 34 -2.45 2.13 1.42
N ILE A 35 -2.16 2.52 2.66
CA ILE A 35 -1.56 1.63 3.65
C ILE A 35 -2.49 1.55 4.85
N TYR A 36 -2.92 0.34 5.20
CA TYR A 36 -3.79 0.09 6.36
C TYR A 36 -3.07 -0.72 7.43
N ARG A 37 -3.48 -0.55 8.69
CA ARG A 37 -3.21 -1.47 9.80
C ARG A 37 -4.50 -2.21 10.16
N SER A 38 -4.49 -3.52 9.98
CA SER A 38 -5.63 -4.38 10.29
C SER A 38 -5.80 -4.55 11.81
N LYS A 39 -6.98 -5.02 12.25
CA LYS A 39 -7.23 -5.35 13.66
C LYS A 39 -6.36 -6.49 14.19
N GLY A 40 -5.84 -7.34 13.30
CA GLY A 40 -4.89 -8.41 13.62
C GLY A 40 -3.43 -7.97 13.55
N ASP A 41 -3.19 -6.66 13.62
CA ASP A 41 -1.87 -6.05 13.62
C ASP A 41 -1.00 -6.31 12.38
N ARG A 42 -1.67 -6.54 11.24
CA ARG A 42 -1.02 -6.67 9.94
C ARG A 42 -1.06 -5.38 9.14
N PHE A 43 0.01 -5.11 8.41
CA PHE A 43 0.10 -4.03 7.44
C PHE A 43 -0.46 -4.48 6.10
N ILE A 44 -1.33 -3.67 5.52
CA ILE A 44 -1.99 -3.95 4.25
C ILE A 44 -1.72 -2.79 3.30
N PRO A 45 -0.62 -2.82 2.54
CA PRO A 45 -0.48 -1.95 1.39
C PRO A 45 -1.46 -2.38 0.29
N GLU A 46 -2.07 -1.39 -0.34
CA GLU A 46 -3.06 -1.52 -1.40
C GLU A 46 -2.68 -0.60 -2.55
N ILE A 47 -2.71 -1.13 -3.76
CA ILE A 47 -2.52 -0.42 -5.02
C ILE A 47 -3.84 -0.47 -5.78
N GLU A 48 -4.33 0.69 -6.19
CA GLU A 48 -5.47 0.87 -7.06
C GLU A 48 -5.02 1.60 -8.32
N ARG A 49 -5.36 1.06 -9.49
CA ARG A 49 -5.15 1.71 -10.78
C ARG A 49 -6.50 1.97 -11.43
N SER A 50 -6.66 3.20 -11.88
CA SER A 50 -7.89 3.68 -12.50
C SER A 50 -7.64 4.15 -13.93
N TYR A 51 -8.63 3.95 -14.79
CA TYR A 51 -8.65 4.46 -16.16
C TYR A 51 -10.02 5.08 -16.42
N ARG A 52 -10.06 6.36 -16.84
CA ARG A 52 -11.31 7.11 -17.06
C ARG A 52 -12.27 7.05 -15.86
N ASN A 53 -11.74 7.19 -14.64
CA ASN A 53 -12.47 7.12 -13.37
C ASN A 53 -13.08 5.74 -13.03
N GLU A 54 -12.71 4.68 -13.76
CA GLU A 54 -13.08 3.31 -13.42
C GLU A 54 -11.86 2.57 -12.85
N THR A 55 -12.03 1.89 -11.72
CA THR A 55 -11.01 1.02 -11.14
C THR A 55 -10.81 -0.18 -12.06
N VAL A 56 -9.68 -0.24 -12.73
CA VAL A 56 -9.34 -1.34 -13.65
C VAL A 56 -8.52 -2.43 -12.97
N TYR A 57 -7.78 -2.06 -11.92
CA TYR A 57 -6.93 -2.98 -11.18
C TYR A 57 -6.86 -2.59 -9.71
N LYS A 58 -6.92 -3.59 -8.85
CA LYS A 58 -6.73 -3.43 -7.42
C LYS A 58 -5.94 -4.62 -6.88
N ASN A 59 -4.86 -4.34 -6.15
CA ASN A 59 -4.02 -5.36 -5.54
C ASN A 59 -3.71 -4.97 -4.09
N ALA A 60 -3.81 -5.93 -3.18
CA ALA A 60 -3.44 -5.74 -1.79
C ALA A 60 -2.84 -7.03 -1.26
N SER A 61 -1.89 -6.89 -0.34
CA SER A 61 -1.29 -8.02 0.38
C SER A 61 -1.21 -7.70 1.86
N ALA A 62 -1.18 -8.71 2.71
CA ALA A 62 -1.12 -8.53 4.16
C ALA A 62 0.22 -9.01 4.70
N PHE A 63 0.93 -8.14 5.41
CA PHE A 63 2.26 -8.39 5.95
C PHE A 63 2.26 -8.28 7.46
N LEU A 64 3.12 -9.07 8.11
CA LEU A 64 3.31 -8.98 9.56
C LEU A 64 4.24 -7.81 9.93
N TYR A 65 5.25 -7.52 9.09
CA TYR A 65 6.23 -6.48 9.36
C TYR A 65 6.11 -5.33 8.36
N ALA A 66 6.35 -4.11 8.82
CA ALA A 66 6.29 -2.92 7.98
C ALA A 66 7.35 -2.96 6.85
N LYS A 67 8.52 -3.56 7.09
CA LYS A 67 9.58 -3.72 6.08
C LYS A 67 9.10 -4.52 4.86
N ASP A 68 8.35 -5.60 5.07
CA ASP A 68 7.87 -6.46 3.98
C ASP A 68 6.82 -5.71 3.15
N ALA A 69 5.99 -4.88 3.81
CA ALA A 69 5.05 -4.00 3.11
C ALA A 69 5.76 -2.91 2.29
N ILE A 70 6.86 -2.36 2.80
CA ILE A 70 7.70 -1.39 2.10
C ILE A 70 8.37 -2.03 0.89
N GLU A 71 8.97 -3.21 1.04
CA GLU A 71 9.57 -3.99 -0.05
C GLU A 71 8.52 -4.32 -1.12
N TRP A 72 7.34 -4.79 -0.72
CA TRP A 72 6.25 -5.07 -1.65
C TRP A 72 5.80 -3.82 -2.43
N LEU A 73 5.77 -2.65 -1.81
CA LEU A 73 5.44 -1.38 -2.49
C LEU A 73 6.56 -0.89 -3.42
N LYS A 74 7.81 -1.31 -3.19
CA LYS A 74 8.97 -1.03 -4.06
C LYS A 74 8.99 -1.98 -5.27
N GLU A 75 8.67 -3.26 -5.08
CA GLU A 75 8.75 -4.30 -6.11
C GLU A 75 7.44 -4.52 -6.88
N GLY A 76 6.30 -4.23 -6.26
CA GLY A 76 4.98 -4.68 -6.72
C GLY A 76 4.46 -4.01 -7.98
N GLU A 77 4.87 -2.77 -8.26
CA GLU A 77 4.59 -2.11 -9.54
C GLU A 77 5.70 -1.10 -9.90
N PRO A 78 6.50 -1.36 -10.95
CA PRO A 78 7.55 -0.45 -11.41
C PRO A 78 7.05 0.97 -11.69
N THR A 79 5.77 1.13 -12.02
CA THR A 79 5.16 2.42 -12.35
C THR A 79 4.72 3.24 -11.14
N LEU A 80 4.76 2.70 -9.92
CA LEU A 80 4.39 3.48 -8.73
C LEU A 80 5.40 4.60 -8.46
N GLY A 81 6.69 4.32 -8.64
CA GLY A 81 7.77 5.31 -8.52
C GLY A 81 7.63 6.21 -7.28
N LYS A 82 7.32 7.49 -7.49
CA LYS A 82 7.21 8.50 -6.42
C LYS A 82 5.97 8.31 -5.53
N ILE A 83 4.88 7.73 -6.03
CA ILE A 83 3.63 7.66 -5.26
C ILE A 83 3.69 6.63 -4.14
N SER A 84 4.41 5.52 -4.35
CA SER A 84 4.65 4.54 -3.29
C SER A 84 5.56 5.13 -2.21
N GLN A 85 6.60 5.87 -2.60
CA GLN A 85 7.46 6.59 -1.64
C GLN A 85 6.66 7.59 -0.80
N GLU A 86 5.83 8.43 -1.43
CA GLU A 86 4.99 9.40 -0.71
C GLU A 86 4.04 8.71 0.28
N ALA A 87 3.42 7.59 -0.11
CA ALA A 87 2.57 6.82 0.78
C ALA A 87 3.35 6.26 1.98
N ILE A 88 4.58 5.79 1.77
CA ILE A 88 5.45 5.26 2.83
C ILE A 88 5.88 6.38 3.78
N GLU A 89 6.33 7.52 3.27
CA GLU A 89 6.72 8.68 4.10
C GLU A 89 5.56 9.18 4.95
N LYS A 90 4.35 9.26 4.38
CA LYS A 90 3.14 9.59 5.13
C LYS A 90 2.81 8.55 6.21
N ALA A 91 3.05 7.26 5.94
CA ALA A 91 2.84 6.20 6.94
C ALA A 91 3.86 6.30 8.08
N CYS A 92 5.12 6.65 7.78
CA CYS A 92 6.16 6.87 8.79
C CYS A 92 5.80 8.01 9.75
N ALA A 93 5.09 9.04 9.29
CA ALA A 93 4.65 10.14 10.14
C ALA A 93 3.58 9.75 11.18
N VAL A 94 2.90 8.62 11.00
CA VAL A 94 1.76 8.21 11.85
C VAL A 94 1.94 6.88 12.57
N ASP A 95 2.94 6.07 12.17
CA ASP A 95 3.19 4.74 12.70
C ASP A 95 4.69 4.50 12.91
N ASN A 96 5.07 4.22 14.16
CA ASN A 96 6.46 4.07 14.57
C ASN A 96 7.13 2.82 13.99
N GLU A 97 6.37 1.75 13.69
CA GLU A 97 6.94 0.56 13.05
C GLU A 97 7.32 0.86 11.60
N PHE A 98 6.48 1.62 10.88
CA PHE A 98 6.82 2.13 9.55
C PHE A 98 8.04 3.05 9.58
N ALA A 99 8.08 3.99 10.52
CA ALA A 99 9.22 4.89 10.67
C ALA A 99 10.52 4.12 10.93
N SER A 100 10.49 3.12 11.81
CA SER A 100 11.66 2.30 12.13
C SER A 100 12.13 1.48 10.93
N ALA A 101 11.19 0.89 10.19
CA ALA A 101 11.50 0.07 9.01
C ALA A 101 12.02 0.89 7.80
N TRP A 102 11.70 2.19 7.72
CA TRP A 102 12.15 3.05 6.63
C TRP A 102 13.62 3.49 6.78
N VAL A 103 14.08 3.70 8.02
CA VAL A 103 15.44 4.18 8.31
C VAL A 103 16.50 3.12 8.05
N GLU A 104 16.16 1.82 8.08
CA GLU A 104 17.10 0.72 7.84
C GLU A 104 17.53 0.54 6.36
N VAL A 105 17.09 1.39 5.43
CA VAL A 105 17.46 1.32 3.99
C VAL A 105 18.31 2.52 3.53
N VAL A 106 19.06 3.15 4.44
CA VAL A 106 20.18 4.02 4.08
C VAL A 106 21.48 3.23 4.33
N GLU A 107 21.83 2.34 3.40
CA GLU A 107 23.20 1.84 3.24
C GLU A 107 23.86 2.53 2.03
#